data_AF-A0A960PW01-F1
#
_entry.id   AF-A0A960PW01-F1
#
_cell.length_a   1.000
_cell.length_b   1.000
_cell.length_c   1.000
_cell.angle_alpha   90.00
_cell.angle_beta   90.00
_cell.angle_gamma   90.00
#
_symmetry.space_group_name_H-M   'P 1'
#
loop_
_entity.id
_entity.type
_entity.pdbx_description
1 polymer ?
#
loop_
_entity_poly.entity_id
_entity_poly.type
_entity_poly.pdbx_seq_one_letter_code
_entity_poly.pdbx_strand_id
1 'polypeptide(L)'
;SSFFGRPRGGGGVAGCVNPAAPGKRSTLDSYFTADAEASIFAPGDEADEATSWIEPSAGEIETPFVHVDDLVTGECTALDGFRYLEATITGAGDGPRADDVPGDLSPDWGLHLVDINLVMGDVVRNVAAQAEAFAGG
;
A
#
# COMPACT_ATOMS: atom_id res chain seq x y z
N SER A 1 17.95 -4.52 9.75
CA SER A 1 18.53 -3.36 9.03
C SER A 1 17.39 -2.74 8.22
N SER A 2 17.61 -1.81 7.28
CA SER A 2 16.61 -1.49 6.25
C SER A 2 17.29 -0.85 5.05
N PHE A 3 16.77 -1.12 3.85
CA PHE A 3 17.22 -0.51 2.60
C PHE A 3 16.64 0.90 2.38
N PHE A 4 15.58 1.25 3.08
CA PHE A 4 14.81 2.48 2.88
C PHE A 4 14.68 3.31 4.16
N GLY A 5 14.01 4.45 4.07
CA GLY A 5 13.70 5.31 5.21
C GLY A 5 14.87 6.13 5.75
N ARG A 6 16.07 6.05 5.16
CA ARG A 6 17.24 6.88 5.50
C ARG A 6 17.95 7.42 4.26
N PRO A 7 18.65 8.55 4.36
CA PRO A 7 19.53 9.01 3.29
C PRO A 7 20.62 7.97 2.98
N ARG A 8 20.92 7.75 1.69
CA ARG A 8 22.00 6.83 1.25
C ARG A 8 23.40 7.32 1.64
N GLY A 9 23.56 8.60 1.99
CA GLY A 9 24.79 9.20 2.47
C GLY A 9 24.59 10.65 2.89
N GLY A 10 25.52 11.19 3.68
CA GLY A 10 25.45 12.55 4.23
C GLY A 10 24.47 12.68 5.40
N GLY A 11 24.22 13.93 5.82
CA GLY A 11 23.22 14.25 6.84
C GLY A 11 21.83 14.47 6.23
N GLY A 12 20.79 14.54 7.07
CA GLY A 12 19.40 14.81 6.67
C GLY A 12 18.44 13.69 7.03
N VAL A 13 17.25 13.71 6.42
CA VAL A 13 16.19 12.71 6.61
C VAL A 13 15.61 12.27 5.27
N ALA A 14 15.07 11.06 5.20
CA ALA A 14 14.29 10.64 4.05
C ALA A 14 13.01 11.49 3.94
N GLY A 15 12.65 11.89 2.72
CA GLY A 15 11.37 12.53 2.46
C GLY A 15 10.24 11.50 2.62
N CYS A 16 9.10 11.93 3.16
CA CYS A 16 7.89 11.12 3.18
C CYS A 16 6.70 11.99 2.80
N VAL A 17 5.84 11.44 1.94
CA VAL A 17 4.56 12.00 1.55
C VAL A 17 3.52 10.90 1.67
N ASN A 18 2.37 11.19 2.29
CA ASN A 18 1.17 10.39 2.13
C ASN A 18 0.40 10.93 0.91
N PRO A 19 0.30 10.17 -0.20
CA PRO A 19 -0.40 10.61 -1.40
C PRO A 19 -1.89 10.89 -1.18
N ALA A 20 -2.54 10.19 -0.24
CA ALA A 20 -3.96 10.40 0.07
C ALA A 20 -4.21 11.76 0.71
N ALA A 21 -3.29 12.20 1.57
CA ALA A 21 -3.36 13.48 2.24
C ALA A 21 -1.95 13.95 2.64
N PRO A 22 -1.30 14.82 1.85
CA PRO A 22 0.06 15.26 2.13
C PRO A 22 0.22 15.78 3.58
N GLY A 23 1.09 15.11 4.34
CA GLY A 23 1.41 15.45 5.74
C GLY A 23 0.37 15.03 6.77
N LYS A 24 -0.65 14.24 6.41
CA LYS A 24 -1.70 13.77 7.33
C LYS A 24 -1.85 12.26 7.26
N ARG A 25 -2.42 11.69 8.33
CA ARG A 25 -2.94 10.33 8.33
C ARG A 25 -4.25 10.27 7.51
N SER A 26 -4.39 9.27 6.64
CA SER A 26 -5.59 9.08 5.82
C SER A 26 -5.68 7.64 5.34
N THR A 27 -6.90 7.14 5.13
CA THR A 27 -7.15 5.93 4.34
C THR A 27 -6.47 6.06 2.98
N LEU A 28 -5.87 4.96 2.51
CA LEU A 28 -5.23 4.85 1.21
C LEU A 28 -6.17 4.22 0.19
N ASP A 29 -6.11 4.72 -1.05
CA ASP A 29 -6.93 4.28 -2.18
C ASP A 29 -6.17 3.18 -2.95
N SER A 30 -6.42 1.92 -2.52
CA SER A 30 -5.60 0.76 -2.84
C SER A 30 -6.17 -0.13 -3.95
N TYR A 31 -5.31 -0.51 -4.91
CA TYR A 31 -5.64 -1.44 -6.00
C TYR A 31 -4.65 -2.59 -6.08
N PHE A 32 -5.16 -3.82 -6.13
CA PHE A 32 -4.36 -5.04 -6.24
C PHE A 32 -4.86 -5.95 -7.36
N THR A 33 -4.05 -6.94 -7.75
CA THR A 33 -4.52 -8.04 -8.58
C THR A 33 -5.54 -8.87 -7.81
N ALA A 34 -6.58 -9.34 -8.50
CA ALA A 34 -7.60 -10.18 -7.87
C ALA A 34 -7.03 -11.53 -7.43
N ASP A 35 -6.08 -12.05 -8.19
CA ASP A 35 -5.25 -13.18 -7.81
C ASP A 35 -3.98 -12.65 -7.15
N ALA A 36 -3.87 -12.86 -5.83
CA ALA A 36 -2.71 -12.45 -5.04
C ALA A 36 -1.46 -13.28 -5.38
N GLU A 37 -1.62 -14.49 -5.91
CA GLU A 37 -0.54 -15.42 -6.28
C GLU A 37 -0.03 -15.17 -7.71
N ALA A 38 -0.86 -14.62 -8.61
CA ALA A 38 -0.50 -14.35 -10.01
C ALA A 38 0.50 -13.19 -10.20
N SER A 39 0.88 -12.49 -9.13
CA SER A 39 1.82 -11.40 -9.22
C SER A 39 3.23 -11.81 -8.78
N ILE A 40 4.24 -11.07 -9.27
CA ILE A 40 5.57 -11.01 -8.63
C ILE A 40 5.48 -10.66 -7.13
N PHE A 41 4.30 -10.21 -6.67
CA PHE A 41 3.97 -9.86 -5.30
C PHE A 41 3.90 -11.04 -4.31
N ALA A 42 3.98 -12.29 -4.75
CA ALA A 42 4.03 -13.45 -3.86
C ALA A 42 5.37 -14.20 -4.01
N PRO A 43 6.43 -13.86 -3.23
CA PRO A 43 7.56 -14.78 -3.08
C PRO A 43 7.06 -16.02 -2.34
N GLY A 44 7.37 -17.20 -2.88
CA GLY A 44 6.76 -18.47 -2.47
C GLY A 44 6.86 -18.87 -0.99
N ASP A 45 6.09 -19.93 -0.69
CA ASP A 45 5.99 -20.75 0.52
C ASP A 45 5.56 -20.08 1.85
N GLU A 46 5.50 -18.74 1.95
CA GLU A 46 4.92 -18.01 3.11
C GLU A 46 3.63 -17.25 2.76
N ALA A 47 2.86 -17.74 1.79
CA ALA A 47 1.48 -17.30 1.58
C ALA A 47 0.59 -17.89 2.69
N ASP A 48 0.75 -17.41 3.92
CA ASP A 48 -0.17 -17.68 5.02
C ASP A 48 -1.55 -17.12 4.63
N GLU A 49 -2.57 -18.01 4.60
CA GLU A 49 -4.06 -17.87 4.55
C GLU A 49 -4.77 -16.68 3.85
N ALA A 50 -4.09 -15.65 3.35
CA ALA A 50 -4.64 -14.42 2.77
C ALA A 50 -4.51 -14.39 1.24
N THR A 51 -4.70 -15.52 0.56
CA THR A 51 -4.68 -15.57 -0.91
C THR A 51 -5.99 -15.08 -1.55
N SER A 52 -7.03 -14.84 -0.75
CA SER A 52 -8.33 -14.35 -1.21
C SER A 52 -8.72 -13.04 -0.54
N TRP A 53 -9.12 -12.05 -1.35
CA TRP A 53 -9.61 -10.75 -0.87
C TRP A 53 -10.98 -10.81 -0.19
N ILE A 54 -11.72 -11.90 -0.39
CA ILE A 54 -13.00 -12.18 0.24
C ILE A 54 -13.10 -13.64 0.70
N GLU A 55 -13.90 -13.91 1.72
CA GLU A 55 -14.27 -15.28 2.09
C GLU A 55 -14.98 -15.98 0.92
N PRO A 56 -14.76 -17.30 0.69
CA PRO A 56 -15.45 -18.04 -0.37
C PRO A 56 -16.99 -17.98 -0.28
N SER A 57 -17.55 -17.83 0.94
CA SER A 57 -18.98 -17.65 1.19
C SER A 57 -19.55 -16.32 0.66
N ALA A 58 -18.70 -15.31 0.48
CA ALA A 58 -19.12 -14.00 -0.01
C ALA A 58 -19.18 -13.90 -1.54
N GLY A 59 -18.65 -14.89 -2.26
CA GLY A 59 -18.69 -15.00 -3.71
C GLY A 59 -17.32 -15.09 -4.35
N GLU A 60 -17.26 -14.72 -5.63
CA GLU A 60 -16.05 -14.75 -6.46
C GLU A 60 -15.76 -13.35 -7.02
N ILE A 61 -14.48 -13.04 -7.22
CA ILE A 61 -14.04 -11.80 -7.86
C ILE A 61 -13.90 -12.05 -9.35
N GLU A 62 -14.79 -11.47 -10.15
CA GLU A 62 -14.81 -11.66 -11.61
C GLU A 62 -13.92 -10.65 -12.37
N THR A 63 -13.37 -9.65 -11.67
CA THR A 63 -12.50 -8.63 -12.25
C THR A 63 -11.02 -9.01 -12.10
N PRO A 64 -10.14 -8.58 -13.01
CA PRO A 64 -8.70 -8.88 -12.90
C PRO A 64 -8.01 -8.14 -11.73
N PHE A 65 -8.63 -7.09 -11.21
CA PHE A 65 -8.14 -6.28 -10.10
C PHE A 65 -9.22 -6.09 -9.05
N VAL A 66 -8.80 -5.83 -7.82
CA VAL A 66 -9.66 -5.43 -6.70
C VAL A 66 -9.35 -4.01 -6.26
N HIS A 67 -10.39 -3.34 -5.80
CA HIS A 67 -10.32 -2.05 -5.11
C HIS A 67 -10.65 -2.29 -3.65
N VAL A 68 -9.68 -2.08 -2.75
CA VAL A 68 -9.82 -2.41 -1.32
C VAL A 68 -9.89 -1.15 -0.46
N ASP A 69 -11.03 -0.48 -0.57
CA ASP A 69 -11.32 0.72 0.21
C ASP A 69 -11.33 0.46 1.72
N ASP A 70 -10.83 1.43 2.48
CA ASP A 70 -10.84 1.48 3.94
C ASP A 70 -10.05 0.37 4.67
N LEU A 71 -9.30 -0.47 3.95
CA LEU A 71 -8.49 -1.53 4.54
C LEU A 71 -7.20 -0.98 5.18
N VAL A 72 -6.55 -0.01 4.52
CA VAL A 72 -5.24 0.49 4.92
C VAL A 72 -5.28 1.98 5.19
N THR A 73 -4.71 2.38 6.32
CA THR A 73 -4.44 3.78 6.64
C THR A 73 -2.94 4.07 6.54
N GLY A 74 -2.58 5.16 5.86
CA GLY A 74 -1.21 5.63 5.72
C GLY A 74 -0.90 6.83 6.62
N GLU A 75 0.28 6.85 7.23
CA GLU A 75 0.82 7.99 7.97
C GLU A 75 2.34 8.11 7.78
N CYS A 76 2.84 9.32 7.51
CA CYS A 76 4.28 9.54 7.51
C CYS A 76 4.81 9.58 8.94
N THR A 77 5.57 8.57 9.34
CA THR A 77 6.14 8.44 10.68
C THR A 77 7.66 8.54 10.68
N ALA A 78 8.24 8.67 11.87
CA ALA A 78 9.67 8.59 12.09
C ALA A 78 9.96 7.75 13.34
N LEU A 79 10.81 6.74 13.17
CA LEU A 79 11.21 5.83 14.24
C LEU A 79 12.69 5.49 14.10
N ASP A 80 13.45 5.58 15.19
CA ASP A 80 14.88 5.23 15.25
C ASP A 80 15.73 5.83 14.11
N GLY A 81 15.46 7.09 13.74
CA GLY A 81 16.17 7.78 12.66
C GLY A 81 15.78 7.35 11.24
N PHE A 82 14.77 6.49 11.08
CA PHE A 82 14.07 6.25 9.82
C PHE A 82 12.89 7.21 9.67
N ARG A 83 12.54 7.54 8.43
CA ARG A 83 11.30 8.25 8.08
C ARG A 83 10.66 7.58 6.87
N TYR A 84 9.42 7.15 7.02
CA TYR A 84 8.74 6.28 6.06
C TYR A 84 7.22 6.48 6.11
N LEU A 85 6.52 5.98 5.09
CA LEU A 85 5.05 5.86 5.11
C LEU A 85 4.72 4.57 5.86
N GLU A 86 4.17 4.71 7.06
CA GLU A 86 3.61 3.59 7.81
C GLU A 86 2.24 3.24 7.22
N ALA A 87 2.06 1.98 6.87
CA ALA A 87 0.78 1.42 6.49
C ALA A 87 0.25 0.63 7.68
N THR A 88 -0.93 0.99 8.16
CA THR A 88 -1.64 0.27 9.21
C THR A 88 -2.83 -0.42 8.59
N ILE A 89 -2.92 -1.76 8.73
CA ILE A 89 -4.14 -2.47 8.43
C ILE A 89 -5.18 -2.10 9.48
N THR A 90 -6.21 -1.36 9.08
CA THR A 90 -7.30 -0.94 9.95
C THR A 90 -8.39 -2.01 10.10
N GLY A 91 -8.27 -3.09 9.31
CA GLY A 91 -9.10 -4.30 9.37
C GLY A 91 -10.49 -4.12 8.78
N ALA A 92 -11.02 -5.17 8.16
CA ALA A 92 -12.42 -5.24 7.77
C ALA A 92 -13.37 -5.59 8.95
N GLY A 93 -12.83 -5.80 10.16
CA GLY A 93 -13.56 -6.40 11.29
C GLY A 93 -13.83 -7.89 11.06
N ASP A 94 -14.86 -8.45 11.70
CA ASP A 94 -15.35 -9.83 11.48
C ASP A 94 -16.12 -10.00 10.14
N GLY A 95 -15.83 -9.13 9.17
CA GLY A 95 -16.50 -9.09 7.87
C GLY A 95 -15.80 -10.00 6.85
N PRO A 96 -16.45 -10.35 5.74
CA PRO A 96 -15.93 -11.34 4.80
C PRO A 96 -14.81 -10.81 3.90
N ARG A 97 -14.24 -9.63 4.17
CA ARG A 97 -13.13 -9.05 3.37
C ARG A 97 -11.81 -9.37 4.05
N ALA A 98 -10.75 -9.47 3.27
CA ALA A 98 -9.40 -9.62 3.80
C ALA A 98 -9.08 -8.58 4.88
N ASP A 99 -8.36 -9.04 5.89
CA ASP A 99 -7.86 -8.28 7.03
C ASP A 99 -6.34 -8.13 6.99
N ASP A 100 -5.72 -8.41 5.83
CA ASP A 100 -4.30 -8.22 5.55
C ASP A 100 -4.07 -7.91 4.06
N VAL A 101 -2.85 -7.50 3.73
CA VAL A 101 -2.40 -7.24 2.36
C VAL A 101 -1.18 -8.12 2.05
N PRO A 102 -1.17 -8.88 0.93
CA PRO A 102 -0.04 -9.72 0.57
C PRO A 102 1.16 -8.89 0.09
N GLY A 103 2.34 -9.52 0.02
CA GLY A 103 3.54 -8.93 -0.58
C GLY A 103 4.57 -8.39 0.39
N ASP A 104 4.50 -8.83 1.65
CA ASP A 104 5.59 -8.67 2.59
C ASP A 104 6.87 -9.37 2.09
N LEU A 105 7.97 -8.63 2.17
CA LEU A 105 9.31 -9.14 1.93
C LEU A 105 10.06 -9.29 3.26
N SER A 106 11.37 -9.52 3.22
CA SER A 106 12.18 -9.46 4.43
C SER A 106 12.06 -8.08 5.10
N PRO A 107 12.27 -7.99 6.43
CA PRO A 107 12.16 -6.71 7.16
C PRO A 107 13.03 -5.58 6.60
N ASP A 108 14.11 -5.90 5.88
CA ASP A 108 14.97 -4.88 5.26
C ASP A 108 14.30 -4.19 4.06
N TRP A 109 13.40 -4.89 3.34
CA TRP A 109 12.66 -4.39 2.19
C TRP A 109 11.32 -3.77 2.56
N GLY A 110 10.66 -4.29 3.60
CA GLY A 110 9.29 -3.91 3.94
C GLY A 110 8.34 -4.12 2.76
N LEU A 111 7.41 -3.20 2.57
CA LEU A 111 6.33 -3.28 1.56
C LEU A 111 6.77 -2.91 0.13
N HIS A 112 8.06 -2.92 -0.19
CA HIS A 112 8.58 -2.40 -1.48
C HIS A 112 7.92 -3.04 -2.71
N LEU A 113 7.41 -4.25 -2.55
CA LEU A 113 6.78 -5.01 -3.61
C LEU A 113 5.39 -4.49 -3.96
N VAL A 114 4.67 -3.94 -2.98
CA VAL A 114 3.27 -3.49 -3.09
C VAL A 114 3.05 -2.02 -2.71
N ASP A 115 4.14 -1.27 -2.47
CA ASP A 115 4.09 0.12 -1.99
C ASP A 115 3.28 1.06 -2.90
N ILE A 116 3.35 0.88 -4.23
CA ILE A 116 2.53 1.61 -5.20
C ILE A 116 1.08 1.13 -5.23
N ASN A 117 0.82 -0.17 -5.06
CA ASN A 117 -0.53 -0.73 -5.05
C ASN A 117 -1.36 -0.16 -3.91
N LEU A 118 -0.75 0.03 -2.75
CA LEU A 118 -1.38 0.65 -1.58
C LEU A 118 -1.90 2.07 -1.84
N VAL A 119 -1.26 2.83 -2.73
CA VAL A 119 -1.57 4.25 -2.96
C VAL A 119 -1.99 4.54 -4.40
N MET A 120 -2.32 3.51 -5.18
CA MET A 120 -2.45 3.61 -6.63
C MET A 120 -3.52 4.62 -7.04
N GLY A 121 -4.70 4.56 -6.42
CA GLY A 121 -5.78 5.50 -6.70
C GLY A 121 -5.42 6.93 -6.29
N ASP A 122 -4.71 7.10 -5.18
CA ASP A 122 -4.22 8.40 -4.73
C ASP A 122 -3.23 9.03 -5.71
N VAL A 123 -2.28 8.25 -6.22
CA VAL A 123 -1.31 8.70 -7.22
C VAL A 123 -2.03 9.11 -8.51
N VAL A 124 -2.95 8.28 -9.00
CA VAL A 124 -3.75 8.58 -10.20
C VAL A 124 -4.51 9.90 -10.03
N ARG A 125 -5.19 10.08 -8.89
CA ARG A 125 -5.96 11.29 -8.58
C ARG A 125 -5.08 12.54 -8.51
N ASN A 126 -3.91 12.43 -7.86
CA ASN A 126 -2.94 13.52 -7.77
C ASN A 126 -2.38 13.91 -9.14
N VAL A 127 -2.05 12.93 -9.99
CA VAL A 127 -1.57 13.17 -11.35
C VAL A 127 -2.64 13.84 -12.20
N ALA A 128 -3.92 13.42 -12.09
CA ALA A 128 -5.03 14.07 -12.77
C ALA A 128 -5.17 15.55 -12.35
N ALA A 129 -5.15 15.82 -11.04
CA ALA A 129 -5.23 17.19 -10.52
C ALA A 129 -4.05 18.06 -10.97
N GLN A 130 -2.84 17.50 -11.03
CA GLN A 130 -1.67 18.19 -11.57
C GLN A 130 -1.84 18.49 -13.05
N ALA A 131 -2.26 17.50 -13.85
CA ALA A 131 -2.47 17.67 -15.29
C ALA A 131 -3.49 18.77 -15.59
N GLU A 132 -4.61 18.83 -14.86
CA GLU A 132 -5.61 19.90 -14.98
C GLU A 132 -5.01 21.28 -14.65
N ALA A 133 -4.24 21.37 -13.56
CA ALA A 133 -3.59 22.62 -13.16
C ALA A 133 -2.57 23.12 -14.19
N PHE A 134 -1.83 22.20 -14.85
CA PHE A 134 -0.83 22.55 -15.86
C PHE A 134 -1.41 22.74 -17.27
N ALA A 135 -2.57 22.16 -17.59
CA ALA A 135 -3.24 22.34 -18.87
C ALA A 135 -4.05 23.66 -18.96
N GLY A 136 -4.37 24.27 -17.81
CA GLY A 136 -5.01 25.58 -17.74
C GLY A 136 -4.06 26.79 -17.85
N GLY A 137 -2.80 26.56 -18.25
CA GLY A 137 -1.76 27.59 -18.44
C GLY A 137 -1.64 28.08 -19.88
#